data_AF-A0A8T2VD87-F1
#
_entry.id   AF-A0A8T2VD87-F1
#
_cell.length_a   1.000
_cell.length_b   1.000
_cell.length_c   1.000
_cell.angle_alpha   90.00
_cell.angle_beta   90.00
_cell.angle_gamma   90.00
#
_symmetry.space_group_name_H-M   'P 1'
#
loop_
_entity.id
_entity.type
_entity.pdbx_description
1 polymer ?
#
loop_
_entity_poly.entity_id
_entity_poly.type
_entity_poly.pdbx_seq_one_letter_code
_entity_poly.pdbx_strand_id
1 'polypeptide(L)'
;MKLAYWMYAGPAHIGTLRIASSFRNVHAIMHAPLGDDHFNVMRSMLERERDFTPVTTSVVDRHVLARGSREKVVNNISQKEDLQNFVDRASSYSESDVILADVNHYRINELQAADKTLEQIVRYYLDKARREGFLNRSLTDDLSANIIGISTLGFHNQHDCRELKRLLSEPGISINQIIPEGEFLKNLKDLPRAWFNIVPYREMGLMAANFLEKEYGMPHILTTPIGILNTADFIAQISKIVNLWSFSLIEKKVNYDLYVENQTKFVSQATWFSKSIDCQNLAGKEAAVSGDATHAAAITKILVREMGIRVSCLCDETIIMEDHTEIGDTIARIEPSAIFGTQMERHIGKRLDILCGVISSPVHIQNFPLGYRPFLGYEGTNQISDLIYNSFNLGMEDHLLDVFGGHDTKEVNIKSLSTEKNNIHWSYDAESELKKIPGFVRGKIKKNTEVFAKQNNISTITVDVMYAAKEKLSS
;
A
#
# COMPACT_ATOMS: atom_id res chain seq x y z
N MET A 1 -18.74 5.10 20.33
CA MET A 1 -19.08 4.41 19.06
C MET A 1 -18.79 5.39 17.92
N LYS A 2 -18.20 4.92 16.81
CA LYS A 2 -17.96 5.73 15.60
C LYS A 2 -18.88 5.19 14.50
N LEU A 3 -19.55 6.06 13.77
CA LEU A 3 -20.35 5.67 12.61
C LEU A 3 -19.40 5.54 11.41
N ALA A 4 -19.21 4.33 10.90
CA ALA A 4 -18.36 4.07 9.74
C ALA A 4 -18.98 2.95 8.90
N TYR A 5 -18.96 3.10 7.57
CA TYR A 5 -19.36 2.05 6.62
C TYR A 5 -18.19 1.57 5.75
N TRP A 6 -17.03 2.19 5.88
CA TRP A 6 -15.79 1.82 5.22
C TRP A 6 -14.62 1.93 6.20
N MET A 7 -13.64 1.05 6.07
CA MET A 7 -12.42 1.03 6.88
C MET A 7 -11.23 0.73 5.96
N TYR A 8 -10.15 1.50 6.10
CA TYR A 8 -8.93 1.32 5.31
C TYR A 8 -8.08 0.14 5.78
N ALA A 9 -8.10 -0.16 7.08
CA ALA A 9 -7.45 -1.35 7.65
C ALA A 9 -8.50 -2.24 8.31
N GLY A 10 -8.41 -3.55 8.09
CA GLY A 10 -9.28 -4.53 8.71
C GLY A 10 -9.02 -4.70 10.22
N PRO A 11 -9.81 -5.55 10.88
CA PRO A 11 -9.57 -5.92 12.26
C PRO A 11 -8.28 -6.74 12.42
N ALA A 12 -7.72 -6.72 13.62
CA ALA A 12 -6.41 -7.29 13.94
C ALA A 12 -6.24 -8.78 13.53
N HIS A 13 -7.27 -9.61 13.70
CA HIS A 13 -7.19 -11.03 13.33
C HIS A 13 -6.91 -11.23 11.84
N ILE A 14 -7.41 -10.35 10.95
CA ILE A 14 -7.12 -10.45 9.51
C ILE A 14 -5.61 -10.37 9.28
N GLY A 15 -4.90 -9.53 10.03
CA GLY A 15 -3.44 -9.43 9.97
C GLY A 15 -2.75 -10.74 10.35
N THR A 16 -3.15 -11.35 11.47
CA THR A 16 -2.64 -12.66 11.89
C THR A 16 -2.96 -13.76 10.86
N LEU A 17 -4.18 -13.78 10.32
CA LEU A 17 -4.61 -14.75 9.32
C LEU A 17 -3.85 -14.61 8.00
N ARG A 18 -3.51 -13.39 7.58
CA ARG A 18 -2.65 -13.13 6.42
C ARG A 18 -1.28 -13.75 6.62
N ILE A 19 -0.63 -13.52 7.78
CA ILE A 19 0.68 -14.12 8.07
C ILE A 19 0.61 -15.65 8.10
N ALA A 20 -0.35 -16.21 8.83
CA ALA A 20 -0.52 -17.66 8.92
C ALA A 20 -0.77 -18.30 7.54
N SER A 21 -1.60 -17.66 6.72
CA SER A 21 -1.92 -18.13 5.36
C SER A 21 -0.78 -18.00 4.36
N SER A 22 0.19 -17.13 4.63
CA SER A 22 1.35 -16.90 3.76
C SER A 22 2.42 -17.98 3.95
N PHE A 23 2.56 -18.53 5.17
CA PHE A 23 3.47 -19.64 5.44
C PHE A 23 2.90 -20.97 4.95
N ARG A 24 3.79 -21.93 4.64
CA ARG A 24 3.40 -23.32 4.35
C ARG A 24 3.27 -24.12 5.64
N ASN A 25 2.28 -25.01 5.66
CA ASN A 25 1.97 -25.91 6.79
C ASN A 25 1.70 -25.17 8.11
N VAL A 26 1.06 -24.00 8.03
CA VAL A 26 0.56 -23.25 9.18
C VAL A 26 -0.95 -23.21 9.09
N HIS A 27 -1.63 -23.61 10.15
CA HIS A 27 -3.08 -23.60 10.23
C HIS A 27 -3.52 -22.64 11.32
N ALA A 28 -4.32 -21.63 10.96
CA ALA A 28 -4.85 -20.71 11.94
C ALA A 28 -6.20 -21.20 12.46
N ILE A 29 -6.37 -21.20 13.78
CA ILE A 29 -7.67 -21.45 14.42
C ILE A 29 -8.15 -20.16 15.06
N MET A 30 -9.27 -19.64 14.58
CA MET A 30 -9.86 -18.41 15.08
C MET A 30 -11.00 -18.72 16.04
N HIS A 31 -10.92 -18.22 17.27
CA HIS A 31 -12.02 -18.32 18.23
C HIS A 31 -12.99 -17.15 18.03
N ALA A 32 -14.07 -17.36 17.27
CA ALA A 32 -14.96 -16.29 16.84
C ALA A 32 -16.40 -16.79 16.61
N PRO A 33 -17.40 -15.91 16.58
CA PRO A 33 -18.77 -16.25 16.18
C PRO A 33 -18.85 -16.80 14.74
N LEU A 34 -19.96 -17.48 14.43
CA LEU A 34 -20.26 -17.91 13.07
C LEU A 34 -20.42 -16.69 12.14
N GLY A 35 -19.73 -16.71 11.00
CA GLY A 35 -19.74 -15.63 9.99
C GLY A 35 -18.43 -14.82 9.93
N ASP A 36 -17.59 -14.88 10.96
CA ASP A 36 -16.29 -14.19 10.96
C ASP A 36 -15.26 -14.89 10.04
N ASP A 37 -15.57 -16.07 9.50
CA ASP A 37 -14.77 -16.83 8.53
C ASP A 37 -14.71 -16.21 7.12
N HIS A 38 -15.26 -15.01 6.93
CA HIS A 38 -15.20 -14.24 5.69
C HIS A 38 -13.78 -14.00 5.13
N PHE A 39 -12.73 -14.12 5.95
CA PHE A 39 -11.34 -14.15 5.49
C PHE A 39 -11.10 -15.22 4.40
N ASN A 40 -11.69 -16.40 4.56
CA ASN A 40 -11.58 -17.49 3.60
C ASN A 40 -12.12 -17.08 2.23
N VAL A 41 -13.26 -16.38 2.22
CA VAL A 41 -13.87 -15.85 1.00
C VAL A 41 -12.98 -14.79 0.37
N MET A 42 -12.44 -13.86 1.16
CA MET A 42 -11.54 -12.81 0.65
C MET A 42 -10.31 -13.41 -0.01
N ARG A 43 -9.60 -14.34 0.65
CA ARG A 43 -8.40 -14.97 0.10
C ARG A 43 -8.72 -15.76 -1.17
N SER A 44 -9.69 -16.68 -1.10
CA SER A 44 -10.05 -17.52 -2.24
C SER A 44 -10.53 -16.70 -3.45
N MET A 45 -11.28 -15.62 -3.25
CA MET A 45 -11.81 -14.81 -4.35
C MET A 45 -10.80 -13.81 -4.89
N LEU A 46 -10.11 -13.04 -4.02
CA LEU A 46 -9.19 -11.99 -4.45
C LEU A 46 -7.92 -12.56 -5.07
N GLU A 47 -7.29 -13.54 -4.42
CA GLU A 47 -6.05 -14.15 -4.94
C GLU A 47 -6.29 -15.27 -5.94
N ARG A 48 -7.55 -15.73 -6.07
CA ARG A 48 -7.92 -16.92 -6.88
C ARG A 48 -7.11 -18.15 -6.46
N GLU A 49 -6.99 -18.31 -5.15
CA GLU A 49 -6.27 -19.41 -4.52
C GLU A 49 -6.90 -20.75 -4.91
N ARG A 50 -6.05 -21.72 -5.25
CA ARG A 50 -6.51 -23.05 -5.70
C ARG A 50 -6.76 -24.00 -4.53
N ASP A 51 -5.95 -23.84 -3.49
CA ASP A 51 -6.03 -24.64 -2.28
C ASP A 51 -7.01 -24.02 -1.28
N PHE A 52 -7.47 -24.84 -0.33
CA PHE A 52 -8.26 -24.32 0.78
C PHE A 52 -7.42 -23.39 1.65
N THR A 53 -8.03 -22.26 2.05
CA THR A 53 -7.42 -21.36 3.03
C THR A 53 -7.24 -22.11 4.36
N PRO A 54 -6.03 -22.19 4.95
CA PRO A 54 -5.73 -23.00 6.14
C PRO A 54 -6.16 -22.26 7.41
N VAL A 55 -7.44 -21.91 7.47
CA VAL A 55 -8.06 -21.17 8.57
C VAL A 55 -9.37 -21.84 8.95
N THR A 56 -9.54 -22.14 10.23
CA THR A 56 -10.76 -22.73 10.78
C THR A 56 -11.29 -21.91 11.95
N THR A 57 -12.61 -21.76 12.01
CA THR A 57 -13.25 -21.05 13.11
C THR A 57 -13.70 -22.03 14.19
N SER A 58 -13.16 -21.87 15.40
CA SER A 58 -13.71 -22.42 16.63
C SER A 58 -14.91 -21.57 17.04
N VAL A 59 -16.11 -22.02 16.66
CA VAL A 59 -17.34 -21.24 16.73
C VAL A 59 -17.74 -20.92 18.18
N VAL A 60 -17.97 -19.63 18.44
CA VAL A 60 -18.56 -19.12 19.68
C VAL A 60 -20.06 -18.92 19.48
N ASP A 61 -20.86 -19.79 20.08
CA ASP A 61 -22.32 -19.71 20.04
C ASP A 61 -22.92 -19.34 21.41
N ARG A 62 -24.25 -19.28 21.49
CA ARG A 62 -24.95 -18.97 22.75
C ARG A 62 -24.66 -20.01 23.85
N HIS A 63 -24.30 -21.25 23.52
CA HIS A 63 -23.95 -22.26 24.51
C HIS A 63 -22.58 -21.97 25.11
N VAL A 64 -21.61 -21.50 24.33
CA VAL A 64 -20.31 -21.04 24.86
C VAL A 64 -20.51 -19.87 25.83
N LEU A 65 -21.39 -18.91 25.48
CA LEU A 65 -21.72 -17.76 26.34
C LEU A 65 -22.51 -18.15 27.61
N ALA A 66 -23.49 -19.06 27.49
CA ALA A 66 -24.39 -19.43 28.58
C ALA A 66 -23.83 -20.52 29.51
N ARG A 67 -22.97 -21.41 29.00
CA ARG A 67 -22.35 -22.48 29.81
C ARG A 67 -21.05 -22.05 30.47
N GLY A 68 -20.50 -20.87 30.18
CA GLY A 68 -19.25 -20.37 30.75
C GLY A 68 -18.24 -21.48 30.94
N SER A 69 -17.64 -21.98 29.85
CA SER A 69 -16.49 -22.88 29.96
C SER A 69 -16.73 -24.05 30.94
N ARG A 70 -17.86 -24.78 30.89
CA ARG A 70 -18.24 -25.77 31.92
C ARG A 70 -17.34 -27.02 32.04
N GLU A 71 -16.23 -27.07 31.31
CA GLU A 71 -15.08 -27.97 31.58
C GLU A 71 -13.86 -27.25 32.21
N LYS A 72 -13.98 -25.99 32.64
CA LYS A 72 -12.90 -25.11 33.15
C LYS A 72 -13.29 -24.21 34.34
N VAL A 73 -14.33 -24.54 35.12
CA VAL A 73 -14.87 -23.65 36.18
C VAL A 73 -14.05 -23.64 37.49
N VAL A 74 -12.72 -23.73 37.44
CA VAL A 74 -11.89 -23.57 38.67
C VAL A 74 -10.88 -22.42 38.63
N ASN A 75 -10.60 -21.75 37.51
CA ASN A 75 -9.73 -20.56 37.54
C ASN A 75 -10.19 -19.50 36.54
N ASN A 76 -11.07 -18.59 36.96
CA ASN A 76 -11.33 -17.34 36.24
C ASN A 76 -10.18 -16.36 36.49
N ILE A 77 -9.07 -16.72 35.85
CA ILE A 77 -7.95 -15.86 35.52
C ILE A 77 -8.30 -15.30 34.11
N SER A 78 -7.90 -14.08 33.76
CA SER A 78 -8.45 -13.30 32.62
C SER A 78 -8.54 -14.08 31.30
N GLN A 79 -9.50 -13.74 30.41
CA GLN A 79 -9.77 -14.45 29.15
C GLN A 79 -8.50 -14.74 28.29
N LYS A 80 -7.46 -13.91 28.40
CA LYS A 80 -6.15 -14.11 27.75
C LYS A 80 -5.34 -15.23 28.41
N GLU A 81 -5.28 -15.27 29.74
CA GLU A 81 -4.60 -16.31 30.51
C GLU A 81 -5.28 -17.68 30.32
N ASP A 82 -6.59 -17.68 30.06
CA ASP A 82 -7.36 -18.89 29.81
C ASP A 82 -7.11 -19.49 28.41
N LEU A 83 -6.82 -18.65 27.40
CA LEU A 83 -6.38 -19.05 26.07
C LEU A 83 -4.93 -19.54 26.08
N GLN A 84 -4.04 -18.90 26.84
CA GLN A 84 -2.67 -19.37 27.00
C GLN A 84 -2.64 -20.77 27.65
N ASN A 85 -3.42 -20.99 28.70
CA ASN A 85 -3.60 -22.32 29.30
C ASN A 85 -4.16 -23.37 28.32
N PHE A 86 -4.98 -22.94 27.35
CA PHE A 86 -5.43 -23.84 26.28
C PHE A 86 -4.29 -24.20 25.34
N VAL A 87 -3.48 -23.23 24.92
CA VAL A 87 -2.31 -23.43 24.06
C VAL A 87 -1.28 -24.36 24.72
N ASP A 88 -1.01 -24.18 26.01
CA ASP A 88 -0.04 -25.01 26.74
C ASP A 88 -0.50 -26.47 26.83
N ARG A 89 -1.81 -26.68 27.06
CA ARG A 89 -2.41 -28.03 27.04
C ARG A 89 -2.43 -28.61 25.64
N ALA A 90 -2.84 -27.85 24.63
CA ALA A 90 -2.88 -28.31 23.24
C ALA A 90 -1.49 -28.71 22.73
N SER A 91 -0.46 -27.94 23.07
CA SER A 91 0.94 -28.26 22.75
C SER A 91 1.42 -29.58 23.38
N SER A 92 0.79 -30.05 24.45
CA SER A 92 1.14 -31.33 25.10
C SER A 92 0.54 -32.55 24.38
N TYR A 93 -0.55 -32.37 23.63
CA TYR A 93 -1.25 -33.45 22.90
C TYR A 93 -1.04 -33.39 21.38
N SER A 94 -0.57 -32.26 20.86
CA SER A 94 -0.36 -32.01 19.44
C SER A 94 1.09 -32.32 19.04
N GLU A 95 1.28 -32.96 17.89
CA GLU A 95 2.61 -33.08 17.26
C GLU A 95 3.08 -31.74 16.65
N SER A 96 2.15 -30.81 16.41
CA SER A 96 2.43 -29.48 15.88
C SER A 96 2.65 -28.46 17.00
N ASP A 97 3.57 -27.50 16.77
CA ASP A 97 3.74 -26.31 17.61
C ASP A 97 2.44 -25.48 17.63
N VAL A 98 2.03 -25.03 18.82
CA VAL A 98 0.84 -24.17 18.98
C VAL A 98 1.29 -22.81 19.53
N ILE A 99 0.92 -21.73 18.84
CA ILE A 99 1.28 -20.35 19.21
C ILE A 99 -0.01 -19.53 19.33
N LEU A 100 -0.20 -18.87 20.48
CA LEU A 100 -1.25 -17.86 20.63
C LEU A 100 -0.77 -16.55 20.00
N ALA A 101 -1.50 -16.02 19.02
CA ALA A 101 -1.19 -14.70 18.47
C ALA A 101 -1.27 -13.63 19.56
N ASP A 102 -0.18 -12.92 19.83
CA ASP A 102 -0.14 -11.85 20.84
C ASP A 102 -0.74 -10.54 20.30
N VAL A 103 -2.01 -10.61 19.89
CA VAL A 103 -2.72 -9.55 19.20
C VAL A 103 -3.91 -9.12 20.04
N ASN A 104 -4.08 -7.79 20.21
CA ASN A 104 -5.23 -7.23 20.89
C ASN A 104 -6.11 -6.46 19.89
N HIS A 105 -7.25 -7.05 19.56
CA HIS A 105 -8.22 -6.54 18.59
C HIS A 105 -8.65 -5.08 18.81
N TYR A 106 -8.66 -4.58 20.04
CA TYR A 106 -9.11 -3.22 20.35
C TYR A 106 -7.98 -2.18 20.34
N ARG A 107 -6.72 -2.62 20.21
CA ARG A 107 -5.54 -1.73 20.31
C ARG A 107 -4.76 -1.62 19.03
N ILE A 108 -4.85 -2.62 18.16
CA ILE A 108 -4.08 -2.68 16.92
C ILE A 108 -4.96 -3.05 15.73
N ASN A 109 -4.62 -2.53 14.57
CA ASN A 109 -5.29 -2.83 13.31
C ASN A 109 -4.69 -4.06 12.62
N GLU A 110 -5.22 -4.41 11.44
CA GLU A 110 -4.72 -5.49 10.59
C GLU A 110 -3.20 -5.44 10.35
N LEU A 111 -2.67 -4.29 9.92
CA LEU A 111 -1.27 -4.15 9.52
C LEU A 111 -0.32 -4.34 10.71
N GLN A 112 -0.62 -3.68 11.83
CA GLN A 112 0.14 -3.80 13.06
C GLN A 112 0.10 -5.22 13.63
N ALA A 113 -1.05 -5.89 13.53
CA ALA A 113 -1.19 -7.27 13.96
C ALA A 113 -0.41 -8.23 13.06
N ALA A 114 -0.37 -7.98 11.75
CA ALA A 114 0.44 -8.77 10.81
C ALA A 114 1.94 -8.64 11.13
N ASP A 115 2.46 -7.41 11.27
CA ASP A 115 3.88 -7.18 11.60
C ASP A 115 4.27 -7.84 12.93
N LYS A 116 3.42 -7.68 13.96
CA LYS A 116 3.62 -8.31 15.26
C LYS A 116 3.55 -9.83 15.22
N THR A 117 2.60 -10.40 14.47
CA THR A 117 2.46 -11.85 14.33
C THR A 117 3.69 -12.46 13.64
N LEU A 118 4.19 -11.80 12.58
CA LEU A 118 5.39 -12.24 11.88
C LEU A 118 6.61 -12.24 12.79
N GLU A 119 6.82 -11.16 13.54
CA GLU A 119 7.90 -11.06 14.52
C GLU A 119 7.79 -12.12 15.61
N GLN A 120 6.59 -12.36 16.16
CA GLN A 120 6.34 -13.38 17.16
C GLN A 120 6.73 -14.77 16.66
N ILE A 121 6.35 -15.13 15.44
CA ILE A 121 6.68 -16.42 14.83
C ILE A 121 8.20 -16.55 14.65
N VAL A 122 8.84 -15.53 14.07
CA VAL A 122 10.30 -15.52 13.86
C VAL A 122 11.04 -15.69 15.18
N ARG A 123 10.67 -14.92 16.21
CA ARG A 123 11.25 -15.02 17.56
C ARG A 123 11.07 -16.41 18.14
N TYR A 124 9.85 -16.94 18.12
CA TYR A 124 9.55 -18.26 18.67
C TYR A 124 10.42 -19.38 18.06
N TYR A 125 10.50 -19.43 16.72
CA TYR A 125 11.26 -20.48 16.04
C TYR A 125 12.78 -20.31 16.18
N LEU A 126 13.28 -19.08 16.23
CA LEU A 126 14.70 -18.83 16.49
C LEU A 126 15.10 -19.14 17.93
N ASP A 127 14.26 -18.85 18.92
CA ASP A 127 14.48 -19.22 20.32
C ASP A 127 14.37 -20.73 20.53
N LYS A 128 13.46 -21.40 19.80
CA LYS A 128 13.38 -22.87 19.76
C LYS A 128 14.67 -23.47 19.18
N ALA A 129 15.12 -23.00 18.02
CA ALA A 129 16.35 -23.47 17.39
C ALA A 129 17.59 -23.22 18.27
N ARG A 130 17.62 -22.10 19.02
CA ARG A 130 18.67 -21.78 20.00
C ARG A 130 18.68 -22.78 21.15
N ARG A 131 17.52 -23.15 21.70
CA ARG A 131 17.39 -24.13 22.79
C ARG A 131 17.77 -25.55 22.35
N GLU A 132 17.44 -25.92 21.12
CA GLU A 132 17.72 -27.24 20.56
C GLU A 132 19.15 -27.38 19.99
N GLY A 133 19.91 -26.29 19.91
CA GLY A 133 21.28 -26.29 19.39
C GLY A 133 21.39 -26.40 17.86
N PHE A 134 20.29 -26.22 17.12
CA PHE A 134 20.26 -26.28 15.65
C PHE A 134 20.48 -24.92 14.97
N LEU A 135 20.68 -23.86 15.75
CA LEU A 135 20.85 -22.50 15.24
C LEU A 135 22.24 -22.34 14.59
N ASN A 136 22.28 -22.27 13.26
CA ASN A 136 23.49 -21.94 12.53
C ASN A 136 23.61 -20.42 12.33
N ARG A 137 24.76 -19.86 12.70
CA ARG A 137 25.10 -18.43 12.55
C ARG A 137 26.19 -18.18 11.51
N SER A 138 26.68 -19.22 10.83
CA SER A 138 27.61 -19.02 9.72
C SER A 138 26.87 -18.38 8.56
N LEU A 139 27.41 -17.27 8.05
CA LEU A 139 26.93 -16.67 6.82
C LEU A 139 26.98 -17.68 5.68
N THR A 140 26.11 -17.51 4.69
CA THR A 140 26.17 -18.26 3.44
C THR A 140 27.46 -17.94 2.68
N ASP A 141 27.97 -18.93 1.95
CA ASP A 141 29.19 -18.80 1.14
C ASP A 141 29.02 -17.74 0.05
N ASP A 142 27.89 -17.78 -0.65
CA ASP A 142 27.49 -16.74 -1.60
C ASP A 142 26.78 -15.59 -0.89
N LEU A 143 26.91 -14.38 -1.45
CA LEU A 143 26.18 -13.21 -0.99
C LEU A 143 24.68 -13.48 -1.05
N SER A 144 23.99 -13.36 0.09
CA SER A 144 22.57 -13.68 0.19
C SER A 144 21.78 -12.69 1.04
N ALA A 145 20.49 -12.55 0.72
CA ALA A 145 19.57 -11.70 1.48
C ALA A 145 18.29 -12.45 1.86
N ASN A 146 17.70 -12.10 3.00
CA ASN A 146 16.31 -12.44 3.29
C ASN A 146 15.39 -11.34 2.77
N ILE A 147 14.21 -11.71 2.28
CA ILE A 147 13.13 -10.76 1.96
C ILE A 147 12.03 -10.95 3.01
N ILE A 148 11.72 -9.89 3.76
CA ILE A 148 10.81 -9.94 4.91
C ILE A 148 9.63 -8.99 4.66
N GLY A 149 8.40 -9.52 4.65
CA GLY A 149 7.17 -8.73 4.57
C GLY A 149 6.28 -9.03 3.36
N ILE A 150 6.68 -9.95 2.48
CA ILE A 150 5.80 -10.41 1.39
C ILE A 150 4.75 -11.35 1.98
N SER A 151 3.48 -11.03 1.76
CA SER A 151 2.34 -11.77 2.30
C SER A 151 1.14 -11.84 1.36
N THR A 152 0.28 -12.83 1.64
CA THR A 152 -1.10 -12.96 1.19
C THR A 152 -1.91 -11.67 1.40
N LEU A 153 -2.78 -11.37 0.45
CA LEU A 153 -3.64 -10.19 0.34
C LEU A 153 -2.88 -8.86 0.35
N GLY A 154 -1.56 -8.89 0.13
CA GLY A 154 -0.79 -7.68 -0.08
C GLY A 154 -0.94 -7.13 -1.50
N PHE A 155 -0.89 -5.81 -1.63
CA PHE A 155 -1.06 -5.13 -2.90
C PHE A 155 0.11 -5.46 -3.83
N HIS A 156 -0.16 -6.22 -4.90
CA HIS A 156 0.82 -6.64 -5.92
C HIS A 156 2.03 -7.47 -5.41
N ASN A 157 2.03 -7.89 -4.14
CA ASN A 157 3.10 -8.63 -3.47
C ASN A 157 3.65 -9.83 -4.26
N GLN A 158 2.82 -10.61 -4.96
CA GLN A 158 3.29 -11.76 -5.75
C GLN A 158 4.18 -11.33 -6.92
N HIS A 159 3.83 -10.23 -7.59
CA HIS A 159 4.60 -9.68 -8.71
C HIS A 159 5.86 -8.97 -8.20
N ASP A 160 5.72 -8.20 -7.12
CA ASP A 160 6.85 -7.55 -6.45
C ASP A 160 7.87 -8.55 -5.94
N CYS A 161 7.42 -9.68 -5.40
CA CYS A 161 8.29 -10.79 -5.01
C CYS A 161 9.15 -11.21 -6.19
N ARG A 162 8.54 -11.52 -7.33
CA ARG A 162 9.26 -11.96 -8.54
C ARG A 162 10.24 -10.90 -9.03
N GLU A 163 9.84 -9.62 -9.00
CA GLU A 163 10.69 -8.52 -9.45
C GLU A 163 11.88 -8.29 -8.50
N LEU A 164 11.67 -8.40 -7.19
CA LEU A 164 12.76 -8.37 -6.21
C LEU A 164 13.73 -9.55 -6.42
N LYS A 165 13.23 -10.76 -6.70
CA LYS A 165 14.10 -11.89 -7.04
C LYS A 165 14.98 -11.58 -8.25
N ARG A 166 14.38 -11.03 -9.30
CA ARG A 166 15.09 -10.64 -10.51
C ARG A 166 16.14 -9.56 -10.22
N LEU A 167 15.73 -8.49 -9.54
CA LEU A 167 16.56 -7.33 -9.17
C LEU A 167 17.77 -7.71 -8.33
N LEU A 168 17.67 -8.74 -7.48
CA LEU A 168 18.77 -9.25 -6.65
C LEU A 168 19.64 -10.27 -7.41
N SER A 169 19.04 -11.12 -8.23
CA SER A 169 19.78 -12.17 -8.96
C SER A 169 20.75 -11.60 -10.00
N GLU A 170 20.39 -10.52 -10.70
CA GLU A 170 21.23 -9.89 -11.72
C GLU A 170 22.58 -9.34 -11.18
N PRO A 171 22.62 -8.67 -10.00
CA PRO A 171 23.86 -8.29 -9.34
C PRO A 171 24.57 -9.43 -8.58
N GLY A 172 24.08 -10.67 -8.68
CA GLY A 172 24.69 -11.86 -8.05
C GLY A 172 24.33 -12.08 -6.58
N ILE A 173 23.20 -11.55 -6.12
CA ILE A 173 22.70 -11.72 -4.75
C ILE A 173 21.69 -12.86 -4.74
N SER A 174 22.03 -13.93 -4.03
CA SER A 174 21.12 -15.06 -3.82
C SER A 174 20.05 -14.72 -2.77
N ILE A 175 18.93 -15.43 -2.82
CA ILE A 175 17.90 -15.30 -1.79
C ILE A 175 18.07 -16.43 -0.81
N ASN A 176 18.29 -16.09 0.45
CA ASN A 176 18.32 -17.07 1.53
C ASN A 176 16.90 -17.53 1.85
N GLN A 177 16.00 -16.61 2.23
CA GLN A 177 14.60 -16.91 2.54
C GLN A 177 13.67 -15.75 2.19
N ILE A 178 12.40 -16.05 1.96
CA ILE A 178 11.32 -15.07 1.80
C ILE A 178 10.27 -15.37 2.86
N ILE A 179 10.01 -14.43 3.76
CA ILE A 179 9.05 -14.62 4.84
C ILE A 179 7.99 -13.50 4.86
N PRO A 180 6.73 -13.80 5.18
CA PRO A 180 6.18 -15.15 5.39
C PRO A 180 5.91 -15.96 4.10
N GLU A 181 5.83 -15.31 2.93
CA GLU A 181 5.35 -15.93 1.68
C GLU A 181 6.08 -17.21 1.27
N GLY A 182 5.36 -18.34 1.31
CA GLY A 182 5.76 -19.61 0.74
C GLY A 182 6.82 -20.39 1.52
N GLU A 183 7.24 -19.91 2.69
CA GLU A 183 8.30 -20.53 3.51
C GLU A 183 7.74 -21.55 4.51
N PHE A 184 8.58 -22.50 4.92
CA PHE A 184 8.26 -23.43 6.01
C PHE A 184 8.86 -22.96 7.33
N LEU A 185 8.09 -23.03 8.42
CA LEU A 185 8.53 -22.59 9.76
C LEU A 185 9.83 -23.28 10.25
N LYS A 186 10.03 -24.55 9.88
CA LYS A 186 11.26 -25.32 10.20
C LYS A 186 12.54 -24.72 9.60
N ASN A 187 12.42 -23.95 8.52
CA ASN A 187 13.55 -23.33 7.84
C ASN A 187 13.95 -22.01 8.51
N LEU A 188 13.11 -21.40 9.35
CA LEU A 188 13.40 -20.10 9.97
C LEU A 188 14.69 -20.10 10.81
N LYS A 189 15.15 -21.27 11.27
CA LYS A 189 16.46 -21.45 11.92
C LYS A 189 17.65 -20.99 11.08
N ASP A 190 17.50 -20.96 9.76
CA ASP A 190 18.52 -20.55 8.78
C ASP A 190 18.39 -19.06 8.38
N LEU A 191 17.42 -18.31 8.92
CA LEU A 191 17.33 -16.85 8.71
C LEU A 191 18.64 -16.11 9.02
N PRO A 192 19.34 -16.38 10.15
CA PRO A 192 20.56 -15.66 10.53
C PRO A 192 21.78 -15.94 9.65
N ARG A 193 21.64 -16.79 8.62
CA ARG A 193 22.71 -17.10 7.67
C ARG A 193 22.81 -16.10 6.53
N ALA A 194 21.75 -15.31 6.31
CA ALA A 194 21.79 -14.27 5.29
C ALA A 194 22.73 -13.14 5.68
N TRP A 195 23.29 -12.45 4.69
CA TRP A 195 24.19 -11.31 4.92
C TRP A 195 23.41 -10.08 5.39
N PHE A 196 22.18 -9.91 4.91
CA PHE A 196 21.31 -8.80 5.28
C PHE A 196 19.83 -9.13 5.02
N ASN A 197 18.96 -8.27 5.52
CA ASN A 197 17.51 -8.36 5.33
C ASN A 197 17.00 -7.22 4.46
N ILE A 198 15.98 -7.49 3.63
CA ILE A 198 15.27 -6.51 2.84
C ILE A 198 13.83 -6.46 3.33
N VAL A 199 13.36 -5.27 3.70
CA VAL A 199 11.98 -5.04 4.13
C VAL A 199 11.31 -4.08 3.15
N PRO A 200 10.63 -4.60 2.10
CA PRO A 200 10.06 -3.76 1.06
C PRO A 200 8.85 -2.95 1.51
N TYR A 201 8.15 -3.35 2.57
CA TYR A 201 6.92 -2.69 3.02
C TYR A 201 7.07 -2.16 4.44
N ARG A 202 6.72 -0.89 4.66
CA ARG A 202 6.89 -0.20 5.95
C ARG A 202 5.97 -0.78 7.01
N GLU A 203 4.83 -1.29 6.59
CA GLU A 203 3.74 -1.81 7.39
C GLU A 203 3.96 -3.27 7.82
N MET A 204 4.89 -4.00 7.19
CA MET A 204 5.07 -5.44 7.43
C MET A 204 6.53 -5.87 7.34
N GLY A 205 7.04 -6.48 8.42
CA GLY A 205 8.39 -7.05 8.48
C GLY A 205 9.38 -6.22 9.28
N LEU A 206 9.05 -4.96 9.61
CA LEU A 206 9.94 -4.08 10.35
C LEU A 206 10.21 -4.60 11.76
N MET A 207 9.19 -5.09 12.48
CA MET A 207 9.39 -5.64 13.83
C MET A 207 10.33 -6.85 13.80
N ALA A 208 10.16 -7.75 12.83
CA ALA A 208 11.02 -8.91 12.65
C ALA A 208 12.46 -8.51 12.26
N ALA A 209 12.63 -7.55 11.36
CA ALA A 209 13.95 -7.06 10.98
C ALA A 209 14.69 -6.38 12.14
N ASN A 210 14.01 -5.55 12.93
CA ASN A 210 14.58 -4.94 14.13
C ASN A 210 15.00 -5.99 15.18
N PHE A 211 14.20 -7.04 15.35
CA PHE A 211 14.55 -8.17 16.21
C PHE A 211 15.82 -8.88 15.71
N LEU A 212 15.89 -9.17 14.40
CA LEU A 212 17.04 -9.81 13.78
C LEU A 212 18.31 -8.95 13.87
N GLU A 213 18.20 -7.63 13.67
CA GLU A 213 19.30 -6.71 13.85
C GLU A 213 19.81 -6.71 15.30
N LYS A 214 18.90 -6.60 16.28
CA LYS A 214 19.25 -6.54 17.70
C LYS A 214 19.88 -7.83 18.23
N GLU A 215 19.34 -8.99 17.87
CA GLU A 215 19.78 -10.28 18.42
C GLU A 215 20.90 -10.94 17.62
N TYR A 216 20.95 -10.70 16.30
CA TYR A 216 21.84 -11.40 15.37
C TYR A 216 22.77 -10.46 14.61
N GLY A 217 22.68 -9.14 14.82
CA GLY A 217 23.54 -8.15 14.15
C GLY A 217 23.28 -8.05 12.65
N MET A 218 22.12 -8.51 12.17
CA MET A 218 21.79 -8.53 10.74
C MET A 218 21.35 -7.14 10.28
N PRO A 219 22.11 -6.48 9.39
CA PRO A 219 21.67 -5.20 8.84
C PRO A 219 20.44 -5.40 7.98
N HIS A 220 19.61 -4.37 7.87
CA HIS A 220 18.41 -4.42 7.05
C HIS A 220 18.22 -3.14 6.22
N ILE A 221 17.60 -3.29 5.05
CA ILE A 221 17.29 -2.19 4.14
C ILE A 221 15.79 -1.91 4.20
N LEU A 222 15.43 -0.66 4.53
CA LEU A 222 14.06 -0.17 4.61
C LEU A 222 13.63 0.66 3.40
N THR A 223 14.56 1.05 2.52
CA THR A 223 14.20 1.77 1.29
C THR A 223 13.42 0.83 0.38
N THR A 224 12.13 1.13 0.17
CA THR A 224 11.30 0.40 -0.79
C THR A 224 11.70 0.78 -2.22
N PRO A 225 12.08 -0.16 -3.10
CA PRO A 225 12.47 0.13 -4.49
C PRO A 225 11.24 0.38 -5.38
N ILE A 226 10.41 1.37 -5.05
CA ILE A 226 9.32 1.88 -5.89
C ILE A 226 9.74 3.22 -6.49
N GLY A 227 9.79 3.31 -7.82
CA GLY A 227 10.29 4.47 -8.54
C GLY A 227 11.78 4.39 -8.85
N ILE A 228 12.25 5.19 -9.81
CA ILE A 228 13.64 5.14 -10.29
C ILE A 228 14.60 5.55 -9.18
N LEU A 229 14.29 6.64 -8.48
CA LEU A 229 15.18 7.21 -7.46
C LEU A 229 15.32 6.29 -6.24
N ASN A 230 14.22 5.69 -5.78
CA ASN A 230 14.27 4.77 -4.64
C ASN A 230 14.92 3.43 -5.02
N THR A 231 14.71 2.95 -6.25
CA THR A 231 15.37 1.73 -6.72
C THR A 231 16.89 1.91 -6.77
N ALA A 232 17.36 3.09 -7.24
CA ALA A 232 18.79 3.42 -7.23
C ALA A 232 19.34 3.53 -5.79
N ASP A 233 18.62 4.20 -4.87
CA ASP A 233 19.03 4.30 -3.46
C ASP A 233 19.07 2.92 -2.77
N PHE A 234 18.08 2.07 -3.05
CA PHE A 234 18.03 0.69 -2.57
C PHE A 234 19.29 -0.10 -2.99
N ILE A 235 19.65 -0.06 -4.27
CA ILE A 235 20.87 -0.76 -4.78
C ILE A 235 22.15 -0.14 -4.19
N ALA A 236 22.18 1.18 -4.00
CA ALA A 236 23.31 1.85 -3.35
C ALA A 236 23.47 1.40 -1.88
N GLN A 237 22.36 1.22 -1.14
CA GLN A 237 22.39 0.69 0.22
C GLN A 237 22.86 -0.76 0.27
N ILE A 238 22.45 -1.60 -0.69
CA ILE A 238 22.99 -2.96 -0.85
C ILE A 238 24.51 -2.88 -1.03
N SER A 239 24.99 -2.08 -2.00
CA SER A 239 26.42 -1.90 -2.25
C SER A 239 27.18 -1.49 -0.98
N LYS A 240 26.61 -0.59 -0.18
CA LYS A 240 27.19 -0.15 1.09
C LYS A 240 27.29 -1.31 2.08
N ILE A 241 26.23 -2.08 2.29
CA ILE A 241 26.22 -3.22 3.21
C ILE A 241 27.23 -4.28 2.76
N VAL A 242 27.18 -4.68 1.49
CA VAL A 242 28.09 -5.70 0.94
C VAL A 242 29.55 -5.29 1.09
N ASN A 243 29.86 -4.02 0.82
CA ASN A 243 31.23 -3.52 0.92
C ASN A 243 31.73 -3.34 2.36
N LEU A 244 30.84 -3.25 3.36
CA LEU A 244 31.24 -3.31 4.78
C LEU A 244 31.78 -4.70 5.12
N TRP A 245 31.16 -5.75 4.58
CA TRP A 245 31.56 -7.14 4.82
C TRP A 245 32.65 -7.64 3.85
N SER A 246 32.81 -7.00 2.69
CA SER A 246 33.76 -7.43 1.65
C SER A 246 35.22 -7.42 2.13
N PHE A 247 35.57 -6.53 3.06
CA PHE A 247 36.92 -6.46 3.64
C PHE A 247 37.27 -7.71 4.46
N SER A 248 36.27 -8.42 4.97
CA SER A 248 36.46 -9.62 5.79
C SER A 248 36.24 -10.93 5.02
N LEU A 249 35.54 -10.92 3.88
CA LEU A 249 35.01 -12.15 3.27
C LEU A 249 35.30 -12.32 1.77
N ILE A 250 35.27 -11.26 0.94
CA ILE A 250 35.28 -11.39 -0.54
C ILE A 250 36.54 -10.79 -1.19
N GLU A 251 37.38 -10.07 -0.43
CA GLU A 251 38.62 -9.40 -0.90
C GLU A 251 38.46 -8.45 -2.12
N LYS A 252 37.22 -8.19 -2.55
CA LYS A 252 36.91 -7.32 -3.70
C LYS A 252 35.72 -6.43 -3.39
N LYS A 253 35.86 -5.14 -3.70
CA LYS A 253 34.79 -4.16 -3.60
C LYS A 253 33.79 -4.39 -4.74
N VAL A 254 32.51 -4.47 -4.40
CA VAL A 254 31.43 -4.56 -5.38
C VAL A 254 30.96 -3.15 -5.74
N ASN A 255 30.76 -2.89 -7.03
CA ASN A 255 30.16 -1.64 -7.50
C ASN A 255 28.99 -1.95 -8.46
N TYR A 256 27.81 -1.44 -8.12
CA TYR A 256 26.58 -1.60 -8.90
C TYR A 256 26.20 -0.34 -9.70
N ASP A 257 27.03 0.72 -9.72
CA ASP A 257 26.72 1.97 -10.43
C ASP A 257 26.46 1.73 -11.92
N LEU A 258 27.29 0.92 -12.58
CA LEU A 258 27.12 0.57 -13.99
C LEU A 258 25.83 -0.24 -14.23
N TYR A 259 25.46 -1.10 -13.27
CA TYR A 259 24.21 -1.85 -13.33
C TYR A 259 23.00 -0.89 -13.26
N VAL A 260 23.01 0.04 -12.29
CA VAL A 260 21.96 1.06 -12.14
C VAL A 260 21.86 1.91 -13.41
N GLU A 261 22.98 2.36 -13.95
CA GLU A 261 23.02 3.17 -15.18
C GLU A 261 22.40 2.41 -16.37
N ASN A 262 22.80 1.15 -16.57
CA ASN A 262 22.29 0.34 -17.67
C ASN A 262 20.79 0.06 -17.53
N GLN A 263 20.32 -0.32 -16.33
CA GLN A 263 18.90 -0.58 -16.10
C GLN A 263 18.05 0.69 -16.28
N THR A 264 18.53 1.82 -15.77
CA THR A 264 17.84 3.11 -15.86
C THR A 264 17.74 3.61 -17.30
N LYS A 265 18.74 3.31 -18.15
CA LYS A 265 18.76 3.73 -19.57
C LYS A 265 18.04 2.78 -20.51
N PHE A 266 18.14 1.46 -20.29
CA PHE A 266 17.75 0.46 -21.28
C PHE A 266 16.56 -0.42 -20.86
N VAL A 267 16.27 -0.53 -19.57
CA VAL A 267 15.18 -1.39 -19.05
C VAL A 267 13.99 -0.54 -18.62
N SER A 268 14.22 0.50 -17.82
CA SER A 268 13.18 1.44 -17.41
C SER A 268 12.91 2.46 -18.52
N GLN A 269 11.74 2.37 -19.13
CA GLN A 269 11.23 3.38 -20.06
C GLN A 269 10.75 4.63 -19.30
N ALA A 270 10.47 4.52 -18.00
CA ALA A 270 10.06 5.64 -17.16
C ALA A 270 11.06 6.81 -17.18
N THR A 271 12.36 6.53 -17.28
CA THR A 271 13.39 7.58 -17.39
C THR A 271 13.31 8.36 -18.70
N TRP A 272 12.96 7.69 -19.81
CA TRP A 272 12.77 8.35 -21.09
C TRP A 272 11.41 9.07 -21.13
N PHE A 273 10.37 8.41 -20.61
CA PHE A 273 9.03 8.96 -20.49
C PHE A 273 9.02 10.28 -19.69
N SER A 274 9.74 10.37 -18.56
CA SER A 274 9.83 11.62 -17.79
C SER A 274 10.42 12.80 -18.57
N LYS A 275 11.17 12.53 -19.65
CA LYS A 275 11.76 13.54 -20.54
C LYS A 275 10.95 13.77 -21.82
N SER A 276 9.93 12.96 -22.08
CA SER A 276 9.13 13.03 -23.29
C SER A 276 8.15 14.21 -23.26
N ILE A 277 7.63 14.56 -24.44
CA ILE A 277 6.58 15.59 -24.58
C ILE A 277 5.30 15.21 -23.83
N ASP A 278 5.02 13.91 -23.72
CA ASP A 278 3.86 13.38 -23.00
C ASP A 278 3.92 13.73 -21.50
N CYS A 279 5.07 13.50 -20.86
CA CYS A 279 5.24 13.86 -19.45
C CYS A 279 5.35 15.37 -19.24
N GLN A 280 5.89 16.13 -20.21
CA GLN A 280 5.90 17.59 -20.14
C GLN A 280 4.48 18.17 -20.04
N ASN A 281 3.49 17.55 -20.69
CA ASN A 281 2.08 17.96 -20.56
C ASN A 281 1.48 17.69 -19.17
N LEU A 282 2.10 16.83 -18.36
CA LEU A 282 1.69 16.56 -16.98
C LEU A 282 2.30 17.54 -15.98
N ALA A 283 3.40 18.22 -16.35
CA ALA A 283 4.10 19.12 -15.46
C ALA A 283 3.19 20.24 -14.94
N GLY A 284 3.22 20.47 -13.62
CA GLY A 284 2.41 21.49 -12.96
C GLY A 284 0.93 21.13 -12.76
N LYS A 285 0.44 20.02 -13.32
CA LYS A 285 -0.88 19.46 -12.95
C LYS A 285 -0.89 19.07 -11.47
N GLU A 286 -2.08 19.05 -10.88
CA GLU A 286 -2.26 18.76 -9.46
C GLU A 286 -2.84 17.36 -9.28
N ALA A 287 -2.26 16.57 -8.40
CA ALA A 287 -2.73 15.24 -8.03
C ALA A 287 -3.00 15.16 -6.51
N ALA A 288 -4.01 14.38 -6.13
CA ALA A 288 -4.22 13.99 -4.74
C ALA A 288 -3.75 12.55 -4.52
N VAL A 289 -3.00 12.31 -3.43
CA VAL A 289 -2.45 10.99 -3.10
C VAL A 289 -2.95 10.54 -1.73
N SER A 290 -3.40 9.28 -1.63
CA SER A 290 -3.82 8.61 -0.39
C SER A 290 -3.51 7.11 -0.45
N GLY A 291 -3.27 6.47 0.69
CA GLY A 291 -2.98 5.04 0.77
C GLY A 291 -2.18 4.67 2.02
N ASP A 292 -1.67 3.45 2.05
CA ASP A 292 -0.65 3.06 3.03
C ASP A 292 0.64 3.89 2.89
N ALA A 293 1.48 3.86 3.92
CA ALA A 293 2.64 4.74 4.02
C ALA A 293 3.68 4.41 2.94
N THR A 294 3.91 3.12 2.63
CA THR A 294 4.86 2.72 1.60
C THR A 294 4.47 3.26 0.23
N HIS A 295 3.26 3.00 -0.23
CA HIS A 295 2.84 3.35 -1.58
C HIS A 295 2.57 4.85 -1.71
N ALA A 296 1.90 5.47 -0.74
CA ALA A 296 1.61 6.91 -0.80
C ALA A 296 2.88 7.75 -0.81
N ALA A 297 3.88 7.40 0.01
CA ALA A 297 5.16 8.12 0.04
C ALA A 297 5.95 7.92 -1.26
N ALA A 298 6.00 6.68 -1.79
CA ALA A 298 6.73 6.39 -3.01
C ALA A 298 6.09 7.04 -4.25
N ILE A 299 4.76 6.94 -4.40
CA ILE A 299 4.03 7.57 -5.51
C ILE A 299 4.14 9.09 -5.45
N THR A 300 4.02 9.70 -4.27
CA THR A 300 4.25 11.14 -4.09
C THR A 300 5.64 11.55 -4.58
N LYS A 301 6.67 10.78 -4.24
CA LYS A 301 8.05 11.04 -4.68
C LYS A 301 8.19 10.94 -6.20
N ILE A 302 7.56 9.94 -6.84
CA ILE A 302 7.57 9.77 -8.30
C ILE A 302 6.88 10.97 -8.98
N LEU A 303 5.65 11.29 -8.55
CA LEU A 303 4.88 12.40 -9.13
C LEU A 303 5.65 13.72 -9.07
N VAL A 304 6.24 14.04 -7.91
CA VAL A 304 6.95 15.32 -7.72
C VAL A 304 8.34 15.31 -8.36
N ARG A 305 9.17 14.31 -8.07
CA ARG A 305 10.61 14.34 -8.43
C ARG A 305 10.91 13.71 -9.78
N GLU A 306 10.09 12.80 -10.26
CA GLU A 306 10.31 12.09 -11.52
C GLU A 306 9.42 12.63 -12.65
N MET A 307 8.24 13.20 -12.35
CA MET A 307 7.28 13.66 -13.36
C MET A 307 6.90 15.15 -13.31
N GLY A 308 7.35 15.91 -12.30
CA GLY A 308 7.07 17.34 -12.19
C GLY A 308 5.60 17.69 -11.91
N ILE A 309 4.83 16.73 -11.39
CA ILE A 309 3.43 16.90 -10.99
C ILE A 309 3.39 17.48 -9.58
N ARG A 310 2.50 18.45 -9.35
CA ARG A 310 2.24 18.97 -8.01
C ARG A 310 1.36 18.00 -7.25
N VAL A 311 1.74 17.67 -6.04
CA VAL A 311 0.95 16.82 -5.17
C VAL A 311 0.39 17.67 -4.05
N SER A 312 -0.93 17.70 -3.94
CA SER A 312 -1.61 18.17 -2.75
C SER A 312 -1.86 16.94 -1.91
N CYS A 313 -0.97 16.73 -0.94
CA CYS A 313 -1.08 15.57 -0.08
C CYS A 313 -2.39 15.72 0.71
N LEU A 314 -3.24 14.70 0.64
CA LEU A 314 -4.33 14.53 1.61
C LEU A 314 -3.78 14.20 3.01
N CYS A 315 -2.44 14.19 3.13
CA CYS A 315 -1.63 14.05 4.33
C CYS A 315 -0.79 15.31 4.56
N ASP A 316 -1.27 16.51 4.20
CA ASP A 316 -0.55 17.75 4.52
C ASP A 316 -0.37 17.85 6.04
N GLU A 317 0.91 17.88 6.46
CA GLU A 317 1.40 18.00 7.83
C GLU A 317 0.58 17.23 8.90
N THR A 318 0.96 15.98 9.17
CA THR A 318 0.58 15.24 10.41
C THR A 318 -0.89 14.89 10.64
N ILE A 319 -1.73 14.79 9.60
CA ILE A 319 -3.08 14.22 9.75
C ILE A 319 -3.15 12.85 9.07
N ILE A 320 -3.11 11.78 9.88
CA ILE A 320 -3.51 10.44 9.46
C ILE A 320 -5.04 10.46 9.41
N MET A 321 -5.60 10.73 8.23
CA MET A 321 -7.04 10.69 7.99
C MET A 321 -7.46 9.25 7.75
N GLU A 322 -8.15 8.64 8.71
CA GLU A 322 -8.77 7.31 8.52
C GLU A 322 -10.23 7.42 8.07
N ASP A 323 -10.81 8.63 8.11
CA ASP A 323 -12.20 8.88 7.72
C ASP A 323 -12.28 9.20 6.22
N HIS A 324 -12.91 8.29 5.49
CA HIS A 324 -13.11 8.42 4.06
C HIS A 324 -14.00 9.62 3.67
N THR A 325 -14.86 10.12 4.58
CA THR A 325 -15.69 11.29 4.31
C THR A 325 -14.85 12.55 4.27
N GLU A 326 -13.94 12.70 5.24
CA GLU A 326 -13.02 13.83 5.33
C GLU A 326 -12.03 13.84 4.16
N ILE A 327 -11.56 12.65 3.75
CA ILE A 327 -10.78 12.47 2.52
C ILE A 327 -11.59 12.92 1.29
N GLY A 328 -12.84 12.48 1.18
CA GLY A 328 -13.74 12.86 0.08
C GLY A 328 -13.99 14.36 -0.01
N ASP A 329 -14.26 15.01 1.12
CA ASP A 329 -14.48 16.45 1.20
C ASP A 329 -13.22 17.23 0.85
N THR A 330 -12.05 16.71 1.23
CA THR A 330 -10.76 17.33 0.90
C THR A 330 -10.47 17.19 -0.60
N ILE A 331 -10.72 16.03 -1.21
CA ILE A 331 -10.60 15.85 -2.67
C ILE A 331 -11.56 16.79 -3.40
N ALA A 332 -12.81 16.88 -2.96
CA ALA A 332 -13.80 17.80 -3.53
C ALA A 332 -13.42 19.28 -3.37
N ARG A 333 -12.67 19.62 -2.31
CA ARG A 333 -12.17 20.98 -2.08
C ARG A 333 -10.99 21.33 -3.00
N ILE A 334 -10.08 20.38 -3.20
CA ILE A 334 -8.85 20.53 -3.98
C ILE A 334 -9.16 20.49 -5.49
N GLU A 335 -10.07 19.62 -5.91
CA GLU A 335 -10.39 19.33 -7.31
C GLU A 335 -9.12 19.00 -8.13
N PRO A 336 -8.39 17.94 -7.76
CA PRO A 336 -7.17 17.54 -8.46
C PRO A 336 -7.49 17.06 -9.88
N SER A 337 -6.51 17.13 -10.77
CA SER A 337 -6.63 16.61 -12.14
C SER A 337 -6.60 15.07 -12.19
N ALA A 338 -6.03 14.41 -11.19
CA ALA A 338 -6.08 12.96 -11.02
C ALA A 338 -5.94 12.58 -9.54
N ILE A 339 -6.48 11.42 -9.17
CA ILE A 339 -6.38 10.86 -7.81
C ILE A 339 -5.54 9.58 -7.84
N PHE A 340 -4.63 9.41 -6.90
CA PHE A 340 -3.90 8.16 -6.69
C PHE A 340 -4.19 7.66 -5.29
N GLY A 341 -4.97 6.58 -5.20
CA GLY A 341 -5.64 6.22 -3.96
C GLY A 341 -5.87 4.73 -3.77
N THR A 342 -6.76 4.39 -2.84
CA THR A 342 -7.30 3.05 -2.65
C THR A 342 -8.56 2.88 -3.51
N GLN A 343 -9.26 1.75 -3.38
CA GLN A 343 -10.56 1.62 -4.03
C GLN A 343 -11.60 2.63 -3.53
N MET A 344 -11.46 3.15 -2.31
CA MET A 344 -12.40 4.17 -1.81
C MET A 344 -12.26 5.49 -2.57
N GLU A 345 -11.03 5.94 -2.76
CA GLU A 345 -10.73 7.14 -3.55
C GLU A 345 -11.18 6.97 -5.00
N ARG A 346 -11.17 5.76 -5.55
CA ARG A 346 -11.76 5.49 -6.86
C ARG A 346 -13.26 5.72 -6.90
N HIS A 347 -13.99 5.34 -5.84
CA HIS A 347 -15.43 5.63 -5.73
C HIS A 347 -15.69 7.13 -5.55
N ILE A 348 -14.85 7.82 -4.78
CA ILE A 348 -14.91 9.28 -4.62
C ILE A 348 -14.66 9.97 -5.97
N GLY A 349 -13.60 9.58 -6.67
CA GLY A 349 -13.26 10.11 -8.00
C GLY A 349 -14.42 9.95 -9.00
N LYS A 350 -15.05 8.77 -9.05
CA LYS A 350 -16.25 8.55 -9.89
C LYS A 350 -17.42 9.48 -9.56
N ARG A 351 -17.59 9.88 -8.30
CA ARG A 351 -18.66 10.82 -7.91
C ARG A 351 -18.32 12.26 -8.28
N LEU A 352 -17.04 12.60 -8.30
CA LEU A 352 -16.53 13.94 -8.61
C LEU A 352 -16.11 14.10 -10.09
N ASP A 353 -16.28 13.05 -10.89
CA ASP A 353 -15.82 12.99 -12.28
C ASP A 353 -14.30 13.21 -12.43
N ILE A 354 -13.54 12.64 -11.50
CA ILE A 354 -12.07 12.65 -11.47
C ILE A 354 -11.56 11.22 -11.57
N LEU A 355 -10.65 10.96 -12.50
CA LEU A 355 -10.06 9.64 -12.65
C LEU A 355 -9.13 9.29 -11.48
N CYS A 356 -9.11 8.00 -11.16
CA CYS A 356 -8.34 7.49 -10.05
C CYS A 356 -7.53 6.24 -10.43
N GLY A 357 -6.21 6.33 -10.24
CA GLY A 357 -5.29 5.19 -10.26
C GLY A 357 -5.20 4.57 -8.87
N VAL A 358 -5.47 3.26 -8.75
CA VAL A 358 -5.37 2.59 -7.45
C VAL A 358 -3.93 2.17 -7.20
N ILE A 359 -3.37 2.62 -6.07
CA ILE A 359 -1.95 2.44 -5.72
C ILE A 359 -1.72 1.68 -4.41
N SER A 360 -2.78 1.40 -3.63
CA SER A 360 -2.66 0.79 -2.31
C SER A 360 -3.94 0.07 -1.90
N SER A 361 -3.82 -0.85 -0.94
CA SER A 361 -4.93 -1.49 -0.23
C SER A 361 -5.71 -0.48 0.64
N PRO A 362 -7.03 -0.67 0.84
CA PRO A 362 -7.87 -1.80 0.43
C PRO A 362 -8.19 -1.83 -1.07
N VAL A 363 -8.23 -3.05 -1.62
CA VAL A 363 -8.42 -3.32 -3.05
C VAL A 363 -9.48 -4.36 -3.38
N HIS A 364 -9.92 -4.37 -4.64
CA HIS A 364 -10.79 -5.41 -5.22
C HIS A 364 -9.99 -6.30 -6.18
N ILE A 365 -10.65 -7.35 -6.68
CA ILE A 365 -10.12 -8.36 -7.62
C ILE A 365 -9.37 -7.80 -8.83
N GLN A 366 -9.69 -6.58 -9.28
CA GLN A 366 -9.03 -5.94 -10.42
C GLN A 366 -7.55 -5.62 -10.14
N ASN A 367 -7.17 -5.45 -8.87
CA ASN A 367 -5.79 -5.21 -8.44
C ASN A 367 -5.08 -6.50 -7.97
N PHE A 368 -5.66 -7.66 -8.29
CA PHE A 368 -4.97 -8.95 -8.32
C PHE A 368 -4.89 -9.41 -9.78
N PRO A 369 -4.10 -8.70 -10.63
CA PRO A 369 -4.04 -8.99 -12.04
C PRO A 369 -3.33 -10.32 -12.29
N LEU A 370 -3.79 -11.04 -13.32
CA LEU A 370 -3.12 -12.25 -13.82
C LEU A 370 -1.82 -11.93 -14.57
N GLY A 371 -1.79 -10.77 -15.25
CA GLY A 371 -0.60 -10.27 -15.93
C GLY A 371 0.44 -9.76 -14.93
N TYR A 372 1.70 -9.78 -15.35
CA TYR A 372 2.82 -9.30 -14.53
C TYR A 372 2.70 -7.78 -14.36
N ARG A 373 2.43 -7.33 -13.13
CA ARG A 373 2.31 -5.90 -12.77
C ARG A 373 3.00 -5.63 -11.44
N PRO A 374 4.33 -5.67 -11.35
CA PRO A 374 5.02 -5.23 -10.15
C PRO A 374 4.86 -3.72 -9.95
N PHE A 375 4.97 -3.26 -8.70
CA PHE A 375 5.20 -1.86 -8.32
C PHE A 375 6.67 -1.63 -7.95
N LEU A 376 7.36 -2.68 -7.50
CA LEU A 376 8.77 -2.63 -7.16
C LEU A 376 9.67 -2.78 -8.40
N GLY A 377 10.94 -2.37 -8.26
CA GLY A 377 12.00 -2.58 -9.25
C GLY A 377 11.80 -1.80 -10.55
N TYR A 378 12.65 -2.10 -11.54
CA TYR A 378 12.66 -1.37 -12.81
C TYR A 378 11.41 -1.62 -13.65
N GLU A 379 10.86 -2.84 -13.65
CA GLU A 379 9.59 -3.06 -14.35
C GLU A 379 8.43 -2.34 -13.64
N GLY A 380 8.47 -2.24 -12.30
CA GLY A 380 7.49 -1.46 -11.56
C GLY A 380 7.47 0.01 -11.96
N THR A 381 8.63 0.59 -12.31
CA THR A 381 8.67 1.97 -12.81
C THR A 381 7.89 2.16 -14.12
N ASN A 382 7.91 1.15 -15.02
CA ASN A 382 7.16 1.19 -16.27
C ASN A 382 5.66 1.11 -15.98
N GLN A 383 5.25 0.14 -15.15
CA GLN A 383 3.84 -0.06 -14.77
C GLN A 383 3.24 1.16 -14.07
N ILE A 384 4.00 1.79 -13.17
CA ILE A 384 3.58 3.02 -12.49
C ILE A 384 3.48 4.18 -13.47
N SER A 385 4.41 4.29 -14.43
CA SER A 385 4.36 5.35 -15.42
C SER A 385 3.11 5.25 -16.31
N ASP A 386 2.78 4.05 -16.76
CA ASP A 386 1.56 3.78 -17.51
C ASP A 386 0.32 4.09 -16.66
N LEU A 387 0.30 3.68 -15.38
CA LEU A 387 -0.81 3.97 -14.46
C LEU A 387 -1.04 5.48 -14.32
N ILE A 388 0.03 6.25 -14.11
CA ILE A 388 -0.03 7.70 -13.94
C ILE A 388 -0.51 8.36 -15.24
N TYR A 389 0.14 8.06 -16.37
CA TYR A 389 -0.20 8.65 -17.65
C TYR A 389 -1.65 8.39 -18.03
N ASN A 390 -2.10 7.14 -17.94
CA ASN A 390 -3.48 6.78 -18.27
C ASN A 390 -4.51 7.49 -17.37
N SER A 391 -4.18 7.69 -16.09
CA SER A 391 -5.07 8.38 -15.15
C SER A 391 -5.25 9.87 -15.50
N PHE A 392 -4.24 10.51 -16.08
CA PHE A 392 -4.35 11.90 -16.54
C PHE A 392 -4.93 12.04 -17.95
N ASN A 393 -4.57 11.15 -18.87
CA ASN A 393 -4.94 11.29 -20.28
C ASN A 393 -6.37 10.90 -20.59
N LEU A 394 -6.90 9.83 -19.99
CA LEU A 394 -8.30 9.46 -20.19
C LEU A 394 -9.24 10.60 -19.77
N GLY A 395 -8.86 11.36 -18.73
CA GLY A 395 -9.63 12.53 -18.29
C GLY A 395 -9.55 13.71 -19.26
N MET A 396 -8.48 13.77 -20.07
CA MET A 396 -8.39 14.73 -21.17
C MET A 396 -9.18 14.25 -22.39
N GLU A 397 -9.16 12.96 -22.72
CA GLU A 397 -9.89 12.39 -23.86
C GLU A 397 -11.40 12.49 -23.67
N ASP A 398 -11.93 12.08 -22.52
CA ASP A 398 -13.35 12.23 -22.16
C ASP A 398 -13.79 13.70 -22.29
N HIS A 399 -12.90 14.62 -21.90
CA HIS A 399 -13.17 16.04 -22.03
C HIS A 399 -13.16 16.55 -23.48
N LEU A 400 -12.21 16.09 -24.31
CA LEU A 400 -12.20 16.43 -25.73
C LEU A 400 -13.49 15.94 -26.39
N LEU A 401 -13.98 14.76 -26.03
CA LEU A 401 -15.27 14.24 -26.51
C LEU A 401 -16.43 15.14 -26.10
N ASP A 402 -16.48 15.66 -24.87
CA ASP A 402 -17.50 16.62 -24.44
C ASP A 402 -17.46 17.92 -25.25
N VAL A 403 -16.26 18.46 -25.56
CA VAL A 403 -16.11 19.70 -26.35
C VAL A 403 -16.56 19.51 -27.77
N PHE A 404 -16.21 18.37 -28.38
CA PHE A 404 -16.53 18.07 -29.76
C PHE A 404 -17.91 17.39 -29.93
N GLY A 405 -18.67 17.19 -28.84
CA GLY A 405 -20.05 16.71 -28.85
C GLY A 405 -20.22 15.21 -29.11
N GLY A 406 -19.27 14.39 -28.68
CA GLY A 406 -19.13 12.97 -29.04
C GLY A 406 -19.92 11.95 -28.20
N HIS A 407 -20.57 12.35 -27.11
CA HIS A 407 -21.41 11.44 -26.31
C HIS A 407 -22.91 11.70 -26.51
N ASP A 408 -23.69 10.61 -26.61
CA ASP A 408 -25.14 10.63 -26.34
C ASP A 408 -25.35 11.29 -24.97
N THR A 409 -25.97 12.47 -24.97
CA THR A 409 -26.19 13.32 -23.80
C THR A 409 -27.00 12.59 -22.72
N LYS A 410 -26.34 11.85 -21.84
CA LYS A 410 -26.92 11.56 -20.52
C LYS A 410 -26.67 12.79 -19.67
N GLU A 411 -27.70 13.63 -19.55
CA GLU A 411 -27.74 14.73 -18.58
C GLU A 411 -27.41 14.19 -17.19
N VAL A 412 -26.14 14.34 -16.77
CA VAL A 412 -25.72 14.07 -15.40
C VAL A 412 -26.28 15.21 -14.57
N ASN A 413 -27.29 14.90 -13.77
CA ASN A 413 -27.98 15.81 -12.88
C ASN A 413 -27.00 16.27 -11.79
N ILE A 414 -26.37 17.43 -11.98
CA ILE A 414 -25.49 18.10 -11.00
C ILE A 414 -26.37 18.56 -9.83
N LYS A 415 -26.71 17.64 -8.92
CA LYS A 415 -27.21 18.02 -7.59
C LYS A 415 -26.02 18.44 -6.75
N SER A 416 -25.68 19.72 -6.82
CA SER A 416 -24.74 20.38 -5.92
C SER A 416 -25.19 20.18 -4.46
N LEU A 417 -24.38 19.47 -3.69
CA LEU A 417 -24.45 19.42 -2.24
C LEU A 417 -23.78 20.68 -1.66
N SER A 418 -24.48 21.80 -1.71
CA SER A 418 -24.22 22.98 -0.87
C SER A 418 -25.37 23.98 -0.94
N THR A 419 -26.29 23.89 0.02
CA THR A 419 -27.22 24.99 0.34
C THR A 419 -26.50 26.03 1.20
N GLU A 420 -25.65 26.82 0.57
CA GLU A 420 -25.36 28.18 1.06
C GLU A 420 -25.75 29.16 -0.04
N LYS A 421 -26.84 29.91 0.19
CA LYS A 421 -27.30 31.00 -0.67
C LYS A 421 -26.24 32.11 -0.69
N ASN A 422 -25.27 32.01 -1.59
CA ASN A 422 -24.37 33.11 -1.92
C ASN A 422 -24.99 33.91 -3.08
N ASN A 423 -25.16 35.23 -2.88
CA ASN A 423 -25.76 36.20 -3.82
C ASN A 423 -24.91 36.48 -5.09
N ILE A 424 -24.28 35.45 -5.67
CA ILE A 424 -23.44 35.60 -6.87
C ILE A 424 -24.19 34.98 -8.05
N HIS A 425 -24.47 35.79 -9.05
CA HIS A 425 -25.16 35.36 -10.27
C HIS A 425 -24.19 35.30 -11.45
N TRP A 426 -24.22 34.21 -12.20
CA TRP A 426 -23.48 34.09 -13.45
C TRP A 426 -24.33 34.65 -14.60
N SER A 427 -23.72 35.44 -15.50
CA SER A 427 -24.39 35.84 -16.74
C SER A 427 -24.51 34.63 -17.69
N TYR A 428 -25.52 34.64 -18.56
CA TYR A 428 -25.72 33.57 -19.54
C TYR A 428 -24.48 33.34 -20.41
N ASP A 429 -23.83 34.43 -20.84
CA ASP A 429 -22.61 34.36 -21.66
C ASP A 429 -21.43 33.76 -20.87
N ALA A 430 -21.30 34.08 -19.58
CA ALA A 430 -20.27 33.51 -18.71
C ALA A 430 -20.50 32.01 -18.45
N GLU A 431 -21.74 31.58 -18.26
CA GLU A 431 -22.06 30.15 -18.15
C GLU A 431 -21.77 29.39 -19.44
N SER A 432 -22.09 29.99 -20.59
CA SER A 432 -21.78 29.40 -21.89
C SER A 432 -20.28 29.31 -22.13
N GLU A 433 -19.51 30.29 -21.69
CA GLU A 433 -18.05 30.28 -21.79
C GLU A 433 -17.42 29.26 -20.82
N LEU A 434 -17.94 29.16 -19.60
CA LEU A 434 -17.53 28.16 -18.61
C LEU A 434 -17.77 26.73 -19.11
N LYS A 435 -18.85 26.49 -19.88
CA LYS A 435 -19.11 25.17 -20.50
C LYS A 435 -18.03 24.77 -21.51
N LYS A 436 -17.41 25.73 -22.21
CA LYS A 436 -16.31 25.46 -23.15
C LYS A 436 -15.01 25.05 -22.45
N ILE A 437 -14.88 25.34 -21.15
CA ILE A 437 -13.67 25.04 -20.37
C ILE A 437 -13.61 23.55 -19.99
N PRO A 438 -12.39 22.96 -19.95
CA PRO A 438 -12.20 21.59 -19.54
C PRO A 438 -12.77 21.16 -18.21
N GLY A 439 -13.57 20.08 -18.17
CA GLY A 439 -14.31 19.59 -17.00
C GLY A 439 -13.44 19.47 -15.74
N PHE A 440 -12.26 18.86 -15.88
CA PHE A 440 -11.27 18.67 -14.81
C PHE A 440 -10.65 19.97 -14.26
N VAL A 441 -10.80 21.11 -14.95
CA VAL A 441 -10.42 22.45 -14.45
C VAL A 441 -11.62 23.39 -14.32
N ARG A 442 -12.81 22.99 -14.78
CA ARG A 442 -14.02 23.81 -14.83
C ARG A 442 -14.51 24.14 -13.44
N GLY A 443 -14.56 23.16 -12.54
CA GLY A 443 -14.88 23.38 -11.12
C GLY A 443 -13.94 24.39 -10.48
N LYS A 444 -12.64 24.18 -10.69
CA LYS A 444 -11.58 25.03 -10.13
C LYS A 444 -11.66 26.45 -10.65
N ILE A 445 -11.88 26.62 -11.96
CA ILE A 445 -12.04 27.93 -12.59
C ILE A 445 -13.31 28.60 -12.08
N LYS A 446 -14.45 27.90 -12.02
CA LYS A 446 -15.70 28.43 -11.47
C LYS A 446 -15.50 28.95 -10.04
N LYS A 447 -14.92 28.14 -9.17
CA LYS A 447 -14.64 28.46 -7.77
C LYS A 447 -13.67 29.63 -7.65
N ASN A 448 -12.59 29.63 -8.42
CA ASN A 448 -11.62 30.72 -8.42
C ASN A 448 -12.23 32.04 -8.89
N THR A 449 -13.07 32.01 -9.93
CA THR A 449 -13.81 33.19 -10.40
C THR A 449 -14.81 33.67 -9.34
N GLU A 450 -15.49 32.77 -8.64
CA GLU A 450 -16.38 33.11 -7.51
C GLU A 450 -15.62 33.72 -6.32
N VAL A 451 -14.46 33.17 -5.96
CA VAL A 451 -13.58 33.72 -4.92
C VAL A 451 -13.06 35.10 -5.32
N PHE A 452 -12.63 35.26 -6.57
CA PHE A 452 -12.21 36.55 -7.12
C PHE A 452 -13.35 37.57 -7.10
N ALA A 453 -14.56 37.18 -7.51
CA ALA A 453 -15.74 38.04 -7.48
C ALA A 453 -16.06 38.48 -6.04
N LYS A 454 -16.01 37.57 -5.07
CA LYS A 454 -16.17 37.90 -3.64
C LYS A 454 -15.12 38.89 -3.14
N GLN A 455 -13.85 38.67 -3.46
CA GLN A 455 -12.75 39.55 -3.03
C GLN A 455 -12.87 40.98 -3.59
N ASN A 456 -13.47 41.13 -4.78
CA ASN A 456 -13.65 42.42 -5.45
C ASN A 456 -15.09 42.98 -5.31
N ASN A 457 -15.93 42.40 -4.43
CA ASN A 457 -17.33 42.79 -4.23
C ASN A 457 -18.18 42.81 -5.52
N ILE A 458 -17.93 41.88 -6.44
CA ILE A 458 -18.66 41.73 -7.71
C ILE A 458 -19.83 40.76 -7.48
N SER A 459 -21.06 41.22 -7.75
CA SER A 459 -22.29 40.42 -7.58
C SER A 459 -22.67 39.60 -8.81
N THR A 460 -22.26 40.04 -10.02
CA THR A 460 -22.56 39.36 -11.28
C THR A 460 -21.28 38.98 -12.00
N ILE A 461 -21.06 37.69 -12.23
CA ILE A 461 -19.90 37.17 -12.97
C ILE A 461 -20.20 37.26 -14.46
N THR A 462 -19.49 38.16 -15.15
CA THR A 462 -19.46 38.26 -16.60
C THR A 462 -18.22 37.58 -17.17
N VAL A 463 -18.15 37.44 -18.50
CA VAL A 463 -17.00 36.88 -19.22
C VAL A 463 -15.71 37.66 -18.90
N ASP A 464 -15.79 38.99 -18.77
CA ASP A 464 -14.64 39.83 -18.41
C ASP A 464 -14.10 39.52 -17.01
N VAL A 465 -14.99 39.21 -16.05
CA VAL A 465 -14.61 38.83 -14.68
C VAL A 465 -13.92 37.47 -14.67
N MET A 466 -14.33 36.53 -15.52
CA MET A 466 -13.61 35.25 -15.71
C MET A 466 -12.18 35.47 -16.21
N TYR A 467 -11.99 36.33 -17.22
CA TYR A 467 -10.66 36.62 -17.75
C TYR A 467 -9.78 37.36 -16.74
N ALA A 468 -10.32 38.35 -16.02
CA ALA A 468 -9.60 39.05 -14.95
C ALA A 468 -9.18 38.10 -13.80
N ALA A 469 -10.04 37.15 -13.43
CA ALA A 469 -9.70 36.13 -12.43
C ALA A 469 -8.56 35.20 -12.91
N LYS A 470 -8.56 34.83 -14.19
CA LYS A 470 -7.52 34.00 -14.81
C LYS A 470 -6.16 34.71 -14.87
N GLU A 471 -6.14 35.99 -15.21
CA GLU A 471 -4.90 36.79 -15.24
C GLU A 471 -4.26 36.87 -13.85
N LYS A 472 -5.05 37.12 -12.81
CA LYS A 472 -4.57 37.19 -11.42
C LYS A 472 -4.00 35.87 -10.89
N LEU A 473 -4.42 34.73 -11.43
CA LEU A 473 -3.87 33.41 -11.10
C LEU A 473 -2.59 33.08 -11.87
N SER A 474 -2.33 33.79 -12.96
CA SER A 474 -1.18 33.60 -13.84
C SER A 474 -0.02 34.55 -13.49
N SER A 475 -0.32 35.64 -12.78
CA SER A 475 0.62 36.56 -12.11
C SER A 475 0.99 36.08 -10.71
#